data_AF-A0A957YK75-F1
#
_entry.id   AF-A0A957YK75-F1
#
_cell.length_a   1.000
_cell.length_b   1.000
_cell.length_c   1.000
_cell.angle_alpha   90.00
_cell.angle_beta   90.00
_cell.angle_gamma   90.00
#
_symmetry.space_group_name_H-M   'P 1'
#
loop_
_entity.id
_entity.type
_entity.pdbx_description
1 polymer ?
#
loop_
_entity_poly.entity_id
_entity_poly.type
_entity_poly.pdbx_seq_one_letter_code
_entity_poly.pdbx_strand_id
1 'polypeptide(L)'
;PLMSCSARLPVYVVFGMAFFPQSADLLITGLYIFGIVLAAGVGSIFSRTLLKDNGDTIFALELPPYRMPPLKGLLTHTWAKTKEFVNKAGTVILAVSIVLWFLMNMPWGVESPRQSLFGQVSAAAAPIFAPAGFDGWEATGSLMTGFIAKEVVVSTMSQIYVGEAESEDVVPETTFGEDIGDILVGLGTATVDAGKMLVSLIPGVNLVETEAEEQDTALSAALTANLSPLAALAFLIFVLVYTPCVATLGAIKAEYGQKWMWVSASYQFALAWLLAVLVYQGGHFLGWG
;
A
#
# COMPACT_ATOMS: atom_id res chain seq x y z
N PRO A 1 -2.98 13.92 -2.94
CA PRO A 1 -2.88 12.46 -3.09
C PRO A 1 -1.57 11.90 -3.65
N LEU A 2 -0.61 12.75 -4.07
CA LEU A 2 0.70 12.33 -4.59
C LEU A 2 1.81 12.34 -3.50
N MET A 3 1.44 12.62 -2.25
CA MET A 3 2.36 12.52 -1.12
C MET A 3 2.36 11.09 -0.58
N SER A 4 3.54 10.56 -0.25
CA SER A 4 3.68 9.21 0.28
C SER A 4 3.06 9.13 1.68
N CYS A 5 2.09 8.23 1.87
CA CYS A 5 1.60 7.90 3.20
C CYS A 5 2.57 6.93 3.90
N SER A 6 2.60 6.94 5.23
CA SER A 6 3.39 6.01 6.03
C SER A 6 3.15 4.54 5.66
N ALA A 7 1.92 4.18 5.26
CA ALA A 7 1.55 2.83 4.85
C ALA A 7 2.24 2.31 3.56
N ARG A 8 3.04 3.13 2.86
CA ARG A 8 3.87 2.70 1.72
C ARG A 8 5.30 2.34 2.10
N LEU A 9 5.74 2.74 3.29
CA LEU A 9 7.10 2.51 3.78
C LEU A 9 7.46 1.01 3.82
N PRO A 10 6.59 0.08 4.26
CA PRO A 10 6.90 -1.34 4.26
C PRO A 10 7.28 -1.87 2.88
N VAL A 11 6.54 -1.46 1.83
CA VAL A 11 6.84 -1.87 0.45
C VAL A 11 8.21 -1.36 0.02
N TYR A 12 8.56 -0.11 0.35
CA TYR A 12 9.86 0.45 -0.02
C TYR A 12 11.03 -0.19 0.71
N VAL A 13 10.84 -0.55 1.98
CA VAL A 13 11.89 -1.21 2.77
C VAL A 13 12.13 -2.62 2.24
N VAL A 14 11.08 -3.43 2.05
CA VAL A 14 11.22 -4.81 1.55
C VAL A 14 11.90 -4.82 0.16
N PHE A 15 11.40 -4.02 -0.79
CA PHE A 15 12.01 -3.96 -2.13
C PHE A 15 13.40 -3.31 -2.13
N GLY A 16 13.61 -2.29 -1.29
CA GLY A 16 14.89 -1.61 -1.16
C GLY A 16 15.98 -2.54 -0.61
N MET A 17 15.67 -3.29 0.44
CA MET A 17 16.59 -4.25 1.04
C MET A 17 16.84 -5.46 0.12
N ALA A 18 15.81 -5.92 -0.61
CA ALA A 18 15.93 -7.05 -1.52
C ALA A 18 16.85 -6.77 -2.72
N PHE A 19 16.66 -5.63 -3.40
CA PHE A 19 17.35 -5.34 -4.67
C PHE A 19 18.56 -4.42 -4.52
N PHE A 20 18.57 -3.56 -3.50
CA PHE A 20 19.58 -2.52 -3.30
C PHE A 20 20.06 -2.46 -1.84
N PRO A 21 20.59 -3.56 -1.27
CA PRO A 21 20.89 -3.65 0.17
C PRO A 21 21.89 -2.60 0.66
N GLN A 22 22.80 -2.12 -0.20
CA GLN A 22 23.79 -1.09 0.14
C GLN A 22 23.30 0.36 -0.02
N SER A 23 22.19 0.58 -0.74
CA SER A 23 21.69 1.92 -1.10
C SER A 23 20.17 2.06 -0.92
N ALA A 24 19.58 1.23 -0.06
CA ALA A 24 18.14 1.23 0.22
C ALA A 24 17.68 2.58 0.81
N ASP A 25 18.48 3.20 1.66
CA ASP A 25 18.24 4.52 2.26
C ASP A 25 18.19 5.64 1.20
N LEU A 26 19.15 5.63 0.26
CA LEU A 26 19.21 6.58 -0.84
C LEU A 26 18.05 6.40 -1.81
N LEU A 27 17.68 5.14 -2.10
CA LEU A 27 16.54 4.81 -2.95
C LEU A 27 15.24 5.33 -2.35
N ILE A 28 14.99 5.06 -1.06
CA ILE A 28 13.79 5.55 -0.35
C ILE A 28 13.77 7.09 -0.39
N THR A 29 14.87 7.73 -0.02
CA THR A 29 14.98 9.20 -0.04
C THR A 29 14.73 9.77 -1.44
N GLY A 30 15.27 9.13 -2.48
CA GLY A 30 15.05 9.48 -3.88
C GLY A 30 13.58 9.38 -4.30
N LEU A 31 12.88 8.31 -3.90
CA LEU A 31 11.44 8.15 -4.16
C LEU A 31 10.61 9.23 -3.47
N TYR A 32 10.96 9.63 -2.24
CA TYR A 32 10.28 10.71 -1.53
C TYR A 32 10.46 12.05 -2.24
N ILE A 33 11.69 12.40 -2.63
CA ILE A 33 11.98 13.63 -3.38
C ILE A 33 11.26 13.61 -4.73
N PHE A 34 11.31 12.49 -5.45
CA PHE A 34 10.62 12.32 -6.72
C PHE A 34 9.10 12.52 -6.57
N GLY A 35 8.48 11.95 -5.53
CA GLY A 35 7.07 12.15 -5.23
C GLY A 35 6.71 13.61 -4.97
N ILE A 36 7.53 14.36 -4.23
CA ILE A 36 7.34 15.79 -3.97
C ILE A 36 7.43 16.60 -5.27
N VAL A 37 8.46 16.36 -6.08
CA VAL A 37 8.67 17.03 -7.37
C VAL A 37 7.49 16.75 -8.31
N LEU A 38 7.06 15.50 -8.37
CA LEU A 38 5.93 15.08 -9.18
C LEU A 38 4.61 15.70 -8.72
N ALA A 39 4.37 15.75 -7.40
CA ALA A 39 3.21 16.42 -6.82
C ALA A 39 3.19 17.91 -7.17
N ALA A 40 4.33 18.60 -7.09
CA ALA A 40 4.47 20.00 -7.48
C ALA A 40 4.24 20.19 -9.00
N GLY A 41 4.76 19.27 -9.83
CA GLY A 41 4.58 19.28 -11.28
C GLY A 41 3.11 19.11 -11.70
N VAL A 42 2.45 18.07 -11.21
CA VAL A 42 1.02 17.82 -11.49
C VAL A 42 0.16 18.94 -10.92
N GLY A 43 0.46 19.41 -9.70
CA GLY A 43 -0.25 20.54 -9.08
C GLY A 43 -0.15 21.83 -9.91
N SER A 44 1.04 22.13 -10.45
CA SER A 44 1.27 23.26 -11.34
C SER A 44 0.53 23.12 -12.68
N ILE A 45 0.48 21.91 -13.24
CA ILE A 45 -0.28 21.64 -14.47
C ILE A 45 -1.78 21.82 -14.23
N PHE A 46 -2.33 21.24 -13.15
CA PHE A 46 -3.75 21.31 -12.83
C PHE A 46 -4.21 22.74 -12.48
N SER A 47 -3.40 23.50 -11.73
CA SER A 47 -3.72 24.90 -11.40
C SER A 47 -3.72 25.80 -12.64
N ARG A 48 -2.90 25.50 -13.65
CA ARG A 48 -2.84 26.27 -14.90
C ARG A 48 -3.91 25.85 -15.93
N THR A 49 -4.44 24.64 -15.85
CA THR A 49 -5.32 24.07 -16.90
C THR A 49 -6.78 23.87 -16.46
N LEU A 50 -7.00 23.24 -15.31
CA LEU A 50 -8.32 22.76 -14.87
C LEU A 50 -8.95 23.64 -13.78
N LEU A 51 -8.12 24.18 -12.88
CA LEU A 51 -8.54 25.04 -11.76
C LEU A 51 -8.14 26.48 -12.04
N LYS A 52 -8.50 27.00 -13.22
CA LYS A 52 -8.24 28.40 -13.57
C LYS A 52 -8.99 29.27 -12.57
N ASP A 53 -8.23 30.01 -11.78
CA ASP A 53 -8.75 30.86 -10.71
C ASP A 53 -9.69 31.91 -11.33
N ASN A 54 -11.00 31.70 -11.21
CA ASN A 54 -12.00 32.65 -11.66
C ASN A 54 -12.13 33.76 -10.61
N GLY A 55 -11.03 34.49 -10.34
CA GLY A 55 -10.95 35.85 -9.79
C GLY A 55 -11.81 36.29 -8.58
N ASP A 56 -12.65 35.44 -8.02
CA ASP A 56 -13.72 35.80 -7.08
C ASP A 56 -13.71 34.82 -5.91
N THR A 57 -12.66 34.91 -5.10
CA THR A 57 -12.78 34.54 -3.70
C THR A 57 -12.56 35.78 -2.85
N ILE A 58 -13.64 36.57 -2.69
CA ILE A 58 -13.90 37.35 -1.47
C ILE A 58 -14.08 36.35 -0.32
N PHE A 59 -12.99 35.69 0.03
CA PHE A 59 -12.83 35.05 1.32
C PHE A 59 -11.70 35.83 1.99
N ALA A 60 -12.08 36.97 2.57
CA ALA A 60 -11.36 37.49 3.71
C ALA A 60 -11.41 36.35 4.75
N LEU A 61 -10.30 35.62 4.86
CA LEU A 61 -10.10 34.58 5.86
C LEU A 61 -9.93 35.28 7.21
N GLU A 62 -11.01 35.89 7.71
CA GLU A 62 -11.06 36.43 9.05
C GLU A 62 -11.03 35.24 9.99
N LEU A 63 -9.84 34.93 10.49
CA LEU A 63 -9.68 33.88 11.48
C LEU A 63 -10.47 34.30 12.73
N PRO A 64 -11.55 33.59 13.11
CA PRO A 64 -12.29 33.93 14.31
C PRO A 64 -11.35 33.84 15.53
N PRO A 65 -11.57 34.65 16.58
CA PRO A 65 -10.76 34.59 17.79
C PRO A 65 -10.77 33.16 18.33
N TYR A 66 -9.59 32.54 18.40
CA TYR A 66 -9.40 31.15 18.79
C TYR A 66 -9.88 30.96 20.24
N ARG A 67 -11.10 30.43 20.40
CA ARG A 67 -11.64 30.06 21.71
C ARG A 67 -11.26 28.61 21.98
N MET A 68 -10.62 28.36 23.12
CA MET A 68 -10.27 27.00 23.51
C MET A 68 -11.54 26.16 23.69
N PRO A 69 -11.74 25.09 22.90
CA PRO A 69 -12.92 24.27 23.00
C PRO A 69 -12.91 23.46 24.31
N PRO A 70 -14.08 23.22 24.94
CA PRO A 70 -14.16 22.36 26.12
C PRO A 70 -13.77 20.92 25.76
N LEU A 71 -12.90 20.30 26.57
CA LEU A 71 -12.33 18.96 26.34
C LEU A 71 -13.42 17.91 26.07
N LYS A 72 -14.53 17.97 26.80
CA LYS A 72 -15.68 17.06 26.65
C LYS A 72 -16.36 17.20 25.28
N GLY A 73 -16.46 18.42 24.76
CA GLY A 73 -16.99 18.69 23.43
C GLY A 73 -16.05 18.13 22.36
N LEU A 74 -14.75 18.37 22.50
CA LEU A 74 -13.73 17.86 21.59
C LEU A 74 -13.75 16.33 21.53
N LEU A 75 -13.73 15.64 22.67
CA LEU A 75 -13.81 14.18 22.74
C LEU A 75 -15.09 13.62 22.11
N THR A 76 -16.24 14.25 22.35
CA THR A 76 -17.52 13.79 21.78
C THR A 76 -17.53 13.95 20.26
N HIS A 77 -17.04 15.08 19.75
CA HIS A 77 -16.97 15.34 18.31
C HIS A 77 -15.93 14.44 17.62
N THR A 78 -14.75 14.29 18.19
CA THR A 78 -13.73 13.37 17.69
C THR A 78 -14.26 11.94 17.69
N TRP A 79 -14.89 11.48 18.77
CA TRP A 79 -15.49 10.13 18.83
C TRP A 79 -16.60 9.93 17.80
N ALA A 80 -17.50 10.90 17.64
CA ALA A 80 -18.55 10.83 16.63
C ALA A 80 -17.97 10.74 15.21
N LYS A 81 -16.92 11.52 14.91
CA LYS A 81 -16.23 11.48 13.61
C LYS A 81 -15.44 10.20 13.40
N THR A 82 -14.76 9.69 14.42
CA THR A 82 -14.08 8.39 14.37
C THR A 82 -15.08 7.26 14.15
N LYS A 83 -16.20 7.25 14.87
CA LYS A 83 -17.26 6.24 14.68
C LYS A 83 -17.87 6.30 13.27
N GLU A 84 -18.13 7.51 12.77
CA GLU A 84 -18.62 7.71 11.40
C GLU A 84 -17.62 7.18 10.35
N PHE A 85 -16.33 7.46 10.55
CA PHE A 85 -15.25 6.96 9.70
C PHE A 85 -15.16 5.43 9.75
N VAL A 86 -15.13 4.83 10.94
CA VAL A 86 -15.06 3.37 11.12
C VAL A 86 -16.25 2.68 10.45
N ASN A 87 -17.47 3.20 10.62
CA ASN A 87 -18.64 2.62 9.98
C ASN A 87 -18.58 2.75 8.44
N LYS A 88 -18.18 3.90 7.90
CA LYS A 88 -18.15 4.12 6.45
C LYS A 88 -16.99 3.39 5.77
N ALA A 89 -15.77 3.56 6.27
CA ALA A 89 -14.57 2.94 5.70
C ALA A 89 -14.52 1.44 6.01
N GLY A 90 -14.85 1.04 7.24
CA GLY A 90 -14.83 -0.36 7.68
C GLY A 90 -15.81 -1.23 6.91
N THR A 91 -17.02 -0.73 6.62
CA THR A 91 -17.99 -1.49 5.79
C THR A 91 -17.44 -1.77 4.38
N VAL A 92 -16.73 -0.80 3.79
CA VAL A 92 -16.14 -0.99 2.46
C VAL A 92 -14.94 -1.94 2.53
N ILE A 93 -14.03 -1.77 3.49
CA ILE A 93 -12.88 -2.66 3.67
C ILE A 93 -13.35 -4.10 3.88
N LEU A 94 -14.27 -4.32 4.82
CA LEU A 94 -14.80 -5.65 5.12
C LEU A 94 -15.50 -6.27 3.91
N ALA A 95 -16.30 -5.50 3.16
CA ALA A 95 -16.92 -5.99 1.93
C ALA A 95 -15.87 -6.42 0.90
N VAL A 96 -14.81 -5.62 0.69
CA VAL A 96 -13.77 -5.98 -0.27
C VAL A 96 -12.92 -7.16 0.24
N SER A 97 -12.63 -7.27 1.53
CA SER A 97 -11.91 -8.42 2.10
C SER A 97 -12.69 -9.72 1.94
N ILE A 98 -14.01 -9.71 2.15
CA ILE A 98 -14.87 -10.88 1.89
C ILE A 98 -14.82 -11.27 0.41
N VAL A 99 -14.89 -10.28 -0.49
CA VAL A 99 -14.78 -10.50 -1.92
C VAL A 99 -13.42 -11.10 -2.28
N LEU A 100 -12.32 -10.55 -1.77
CA LEU A 100 -10.98 -11.09 -2.00
C LEU A 100 -10.83 -12.51 -1.47
N TRP A 101 -11.29 -12.78 -0.25
CA TRP A 101 -11.28 -14.13 0.32
C TRP A 101 -12.03 -15.12 -0.58
N PHE A 102 -13.19 -14.72 -1.08
CA PHE A 102 -13.96 -15.54 -2.02
C PHE A 102 -13.22 -15.76 -3.35
N LEU A 103 -12.58 -14.72 -3.90
CA LEU A 103 -11.77 -14.82 -5.12
C LEU A 103 -10.55 -15.72 -4.94
N MET A 104 -9.92 -15.72 -3.76
CA MET A 104 -8.76 -16.57 -3.45
C MET A 104 -9.14 -18.03 -3.23
N ASN A 105 -10.33 -18.32 -2.70
CA ASN A 105 -10.75 -19.69 -2.36
C ASN A 105 -11.56 -20.41 -3.45
N MET A 106 -11.89 -19.73 -4.55
CA MET A 106 -12.70 -20.27 -5.64
C MET A 106 -11.81 -20.56 -6.87
N PRO A 107 -11.92 -21.73 -7.55
CA PRO A 107 -12.73 -22.92 -7.26
C PRO A 107 -12.21 -23.71 -6.05
N TRP A 108 -13.13 -24.19 -5.21
CA TRP A 108 -12.79 -24.90 -3.96
C TRP A 108 -11.90 -26.11 -4.22
N GLY A 109 -10.74 -26.19 -3.56
CA GLY A 109 -9.76 -27.27 -3.69
C GLY A 109 -8.48 -26.95 -4.48
N VAL A 110 -8.15 -25.67 -4.70
CA VAL A 110 -6.85 -25.27 -5.27
C VAL A 110 -5.75 -25.25 -4.20
N GLU A 111 -4.71 -26.06 -4.40
CA GLU A 111 -3.51 -26.09 -3.55
C GLU A 111 -2.54 -24.94 -3.88
N SER A 112 -2.62 -24.36 -5.09
CA SER A 112 -1.76 -23.25 -5.52
C SER A 112 -2.56 -21.94 -5.68
N PRO A 113 -2.12 -20.82 -5.07
CA PRO A 113 -2.76 -19.50 -5.23
C PRO A 113 -2.92 -19.04 -6.69
N ARG A 114 -2.07 -19.53 -7.60
CA ARG A 114 -2.13 -19.24 -9.05
C ARG A 114 -3.40 -19.73 -9.75
N GLN A 115 -3.93 -20.87 -9.33
CA GLN A 115 -5.10 -21.51 -9.97
C GLN A 115 -6.42 -20.91 -9.48
N SER A 116 -6.39 -20.16 -8.37
CA SER A 116 -7.54 -19.43 -7.86
C SER A 116 -8.08 -18.44 -8.89
N LEU A 117 -9.34 -18.08 -8.75
CA LEU A 117 -9.98 -17.05 -9.57
C LEU A 117 -9.27 -15.70 -9.42
N PHE A 118 -8.72 -15.42 -8.23
CA PHE A 118 -7.81 -14.31 -8.02
C PHE A 118 -6.59 -14.37 -8.95
N GLY A 119 -5.87 -15.50 -8.95
CA GLY A 119 -4.70 -15.71 -9.82
C GLY A 119 -5.05 -15.58 -11.31
N GLN A 120 -6.21 -16.09 -11.74
CA GLN A 120 -6.68 -15.97 -13.13
C GLN A 120 -7.01 -14.52 -13.51
N VAL A 121 -7.70 -13.78 -12.64
CA VAL A 121 -8.01 -12.35 -12.87
C VAL A 121 -6.73 -11.52 -12.89
N SER A 122 -5.79 -11.79 -11.99
CA SER A 122 -4.49 -11.11 -11.96
C SER A 122 -3.63 -11.45 -13.18
N ALA A 123 -3.63 -12.69 -13.63
CA ALA A 123 -2.96 -13.10 -14.87
C ALA A 123 -3.60 -12.46 -16.12
N ALA A 124 -4.92 -12.30 -16.14
CA ALA A 124 -5.62 -11.59 -17.22
C ALA A 124 -5.30 -10.09 -17.25
N ALA A 125 -5.00 -9.49 -16.09
CA ALA A 125 -4.58 -8.09 -15.97
C ALA A 125 -3.07 -7.88 -16.20
N ALA A 126 -2.25 -8.91 -16.01
CA ALA A 126 -0.80 -8.89 -16.19
C ALA A 126 -0.29 -8.31 -17.52
N PRO A 127 -0.88 -8.59 -18.71
CA PRO A 127 -0.37 -8.01 -19.97
C PRO A 127 -0.43 -6.48 -20.02
N ILE A 128 -1.27 -5.84 -19.20
CA ILE A 128 -1.30 -4.37 -19.09
C ILE A 128 0.01 -3.86 -18.48
N PHE A 129 0.64 -4.63 -17.61
CA PHE A 129 1.87 -4.28 -16.89
C PHE A 129 3.16 -4.81 -17.55
N ALA A 130 3.05 -5.64 -18.57
CA ALA A 130 4.18 -6.09 -19.38
C ALA A 130 5.11 -4.96 -19.88
N PRO A 131 4.62 -3.81 -20.41
CA PRO A 131 5.51 -2.72 -20.82
C PRO A 131 6.21 -2.01 -19.65
N ALA A 132 5.76 -2.23 -18.42
CA ALA A 132 6.39 -1.71 -17.20
C ALA A 132 7.36 -2.70 -16.55
N GLY A 133 7.50 -3.91 -17.12
CA GLY A 133 8.52 -4.89 -16.71
C GLY A 133 8.13 -5.85 -15.59
N PHE A 134 6.89 -5.81 -15.12
CA PHE A 134 6.37 -6.73 -14.09
C PHE A 134 5.15 -7.50 -14.61
N ASP A 135 5.37 -8.33 -15.62
CA ASP A 135 4.37 -9.18 -16.30
C ASP A 135 3.92 -10.40 -15.47
N GLY A 136 4.44 -10.57 -14.25
CA GLY A 136 4.00 -11.59 -13.31
C GLY A 136 2.56 -11.38 -12.83
N TRP A 137 1.81 -12.48 -12.72
CA TRP A 137 0.47 -12.45 -12.10
C TRP A 137 0.57 -12.16 -10.60
N GLU A 138 1.71 -12.50 -9.99
CA GLU A 138 2.05 -12.26 -8.59
C GLU A 138 2.12 -10.76 -8.30
N ALA A 139 2.92 -10.03 -9.11
CA ALA A 139 3.07 -8.58 -9.00
C ALA A 139 1.76 -7.85 -9.31
N THR A 140 1.01 -8.32 -10.30
CA THR A 140 -0.29 -7.74 -10.64
C THR A 140 -1.32 -7.99 -9.54
N GLY A 141 -1.37 -9.20 -8.97
CA GLY A 141 -2.26 -9.57 -7.88
C GLY A 141 -1.98 -8.78 -6.61
N SER A 142 -0.71 -8.62 -6.23
CA SER A 142 -0.35 -7.81 -5.06
C SER A 142 -0.71 -6.32 -5.22
N LEU A 143 -0.63 -5.77 -6.44
CA LEU A 143 -1.10 -4.40 -6.71
C LEU A 143 -2.62 -4.26 -6.60
N MET A 144 -3.38 -5.29 -6.99
CA MET A 144 -4.84 -5.30 -6.86
C MET A 144 -5.26 -5.26 -5.40
N THR A 145 -4.65 -6.08 -4.52
CA THR A 145 -4.92 -6.03 -3.07
C THR A 145 -4.43 -4.71 -2.47
N GLY A 146 -3.31 -4.18 -2.97
CA GLY A 146 -2.76 -2.89 -2.59
C GLY A 146 -3.70 -1.69 -2.81
N PHE A 147 -4.62 -1.77 -3.77
CA PHE A 147 -5.61 -0.72 -4.02
C PHE A 147 -6.49 -0.46 -2.78
N ILE A 148 -6.74 -1.50 -1.99
CA ILE A 148 -7.53 -1.45 -0.76
C ILE A 148 -6.70 -0.81 0.35
N ALA A 149 -5.53 -1.40 0.62
CA ALA A 149 -4.58 -0.96 1.63
C ALA A 149 -3.15 -1.22 1.15
N LYS A 150 -2.29 -0.20 1.21
CA LYS A 150 -0.96 -0.23 0.58
C LYS A 150 0.00 -1.22 1.23
N GLU A 151 -0.09 -1.38 2.54
CA GLU A 151 0.72 -2.35 3.31
C GLU A 151 0.36 -3.81 2.99
N VAL A 152 -0.87 -4.07 2.53
CA VAL A 152 -1.35 -5.41 2.17
C VAL A 152 -0.61 -5.96 0.94
N VAL A 153 0.05 -5.10 0.14
CA VAL A 153 0.90 -5.55 -0.98
C VAL A 153 1.99 -6.49 -0.50
N VAL A 154 2.69 -6.15 0.59
CA VAL A 154 3.78 -6.98 1.15
C VAL A 154 3.22 -8.29 1.69
N SER A 155 2.13 -8.22 2.44
CA SER A 155 1.45 -9.41 2.96
C SER A 155 0.99 -10.35 1.84
N THR A 156 0.44 -9.80 0.75
CA THR A 156 0.01 -10.59 -0.42
C THR A 156 1.21 -11.19 -1.15
N MET A 157 2.31 -10.44 -1.32
CA MET A 157 3.54 -10.97 -1.91
C MET A 157 4.14 -12.08 -1.05
N SER A 158 4.14 -11.93 0.27
CA SER A 158 4.57 -12.98 1.21
C SER A 158 3.72 -14.24 1.05
N GLN A 159 2.39 -14.13 1.03
CA GLN A 159 1.52 -15.29 0.83
C GLN A 159 1.70 -15.95 -0.55
N ILE A 160 1.95 -15.18 -1.61
CA ILE A 160 2.11 -15.73 -2.96
C ILE A 160 3.48 -16.38 -3.16
N TYR A 161 4.56 -15.76 -2.66
CA TYR A 161 5.93 -16.23 -2.90
C TYR A 161 6.49 -17.14 -1.79
N VAL A 162 6.11 -16.88 -0.54
CA VAL A 162 6.60 -17.64 0.64
C VAL A 162 5.54 -18.61 1.13
N GLY A 163 4.25 -18.28 1.02
CA GLY A 163 3.15 -19.18 1.38
C GLY A 163 3.08 -20.47 0.55
N GLU A 164 3.80 -20.55 -0.58
CA GLU A 164 4.02 -21.81 -1.32
C GLU A 164 5.06 -22.71 -0.61
N ALA A 165 6.02 -22.13 0.12
CA ALA A 165 7.05 -22.86 0.88
C ALA A 165 6.54 -23.41 2.22
N GLU A 166 5.47 -22.84 2.80
CA GLU A 166 4.82 -23.37 4.01
C GLU A 166 3.78 -24.46 3.70
N SER A 167 3.51 -24.76 2.42
CA SER A 167 2.57 -25.84 2.05
C SER A 167 3.13 -27.27 2.26
N GLU A 168 4.40 -27.41 2.65
CA GLU A 168 4.99 -28.70 3.03
C GLU A 168 4.93 -29.02 4.53
N ASP A 169 4.58 -28.07 5.39
CA ASP A 169 4.27 -28.36 6.79
C ASP A 169 2.78 -28.57 6.96
N VAL A 170 2.41 -29.84 7.07
CA VAL A 170 1.09 -30.33 7.47
C VAL A 170 0.69 -29.64 8.79
N VAL A 171 -0.06 -28.54 8.69
CA VAL A 171 -0.78 -27.98 9.84
C VAL A 171 -1.87 -29.00 10.17
N PRO A 172 -1.80 -29.69 11.33
CA PRO A 172 -2.89 -30.59 11.73
C PRO A 172 -4.17 -29.77 11.83
N GLU A 173 -5.32 -30.33 11.44
CA GLU A 173 -6.63 -29.66 11.56
C GLU A 173 -6.83 -29.15 13.01
N THR A 174 -6.59 -27.86 13.23
CA THR A 174 -6.79 -27.22 14.52
C THR A 174 -8.28 -27.02 14.73
N THR A 175 -8.73 -27.28 15.96
CA THR A 175 -10.11 -26.99 16.33
C THR A 175 -10.27 -25.48 16.47
N PHE A 176 -11.43 -24.91 16.10
CA PHE A 176 -11.73 -23.45 16.20
C PHE A 176 -11.35 -22.78 17.53
N GLY A 177 -11.30 -23.54 18.64
CA GLY A 177 -10.87 -23.06 19.94
C GLY A 177 -9.37 -22.85 20.10
N GLU A 178 -8.54 -23.66 19.44
CA GLU A 178 -7.07 -23.53 19.42
C GLU A 178 -6.66 -22.36 18.52
N ASP A 179 -7.29 -22.18 17.36
CA ASP A 179 -7.06 -21.02 16.48
C ASP A 179 -7.31 -19.69 17.18
N ILE A 180 -8.39 -19.58 17.96
CA ILE A 180 -8.68 -18.37 18.74
C ILE A 180 -7.62 -18.17 19.84
N GLY A 181 -7.16 -19.25 20.46
CA GLY A 181 -6.09 -19.21 21.46
C GLY A 181 -4.79 -18.67 20.87
N ASP A 182 -4.38 -19.18 19.71
CA ASP A 182 -3.15 -18.79 19.02
C ASP A 182 -3.23 -17.35 18.49
N ILE A 183 -4.39 -16.93 17.96
CA ILE A 183 -4.61 -15.53 17.57
C ILE A 183 -4.51 -14.59 18.77
N LEU A 184 -5.04 -14.96 19.94
CA LEU A 184 -4.98 -14.14 21.16
C LEU A 184 -3.56 -14.07 21.73
N VAL A 185 -2.83 -15.19 21.74
CA VAL A 185 -1.43 -15.23 22.18
C VAL A 185 -0.56 -14.43 21.22
N GLY A 186 -0.75 -14.59 19.91
CA GLY A 186 -0.04 -13.83 18.87
C GLY A 186 -0.32 -12.32 18.92
N LEU A 187 -1.57 -11.93 19.20
CA LEU A 187 -1.91 -10.52 19.45
C LEU A 187 -1.19 -10.01 20.73
N GLY A 188 -1.12 -10.85 21.77
CA GLY A 188 -0.47 -10.54 23.02
C GLY A 188 1.04 -10.31 22.87
N THR A 189 1.73 -11.22 22.18
CA THR A 189 3.17 -11.09 21.88
C THR A 189 3.43 -9.86 21.02
N ALA A 190 2.68 -9.67 19.94
CA ALA A 190 2.82 -8.50 19.07
C ALA A 190 2.58 -7.16 19.81
N THR A 191 1.62 -7.12 20.73
CA THR A 191 1.35 -5.93 21.55
C THR A 191 2.50 -5.65 22.53
N VAL A 192 3.06 -6.69 23.14
CA VAL A 192 4.22 -6.57 24.03
C VAL A 192 5.46 -6.11 23.24
N ASP A 193 5.66 -6.63 22.03
CA ASP A 193 6.80 -6.27 21.19
C ASP A 193 6.68 -4.84 20.63
N ALA A 194 5.49 -4.41 20.23
CA ALA A 194 5.22 -3.00 19.92
C ALA A 194 5.47 -2.08 21.14
N GLY A 195 5.15 -2.55 22.36
CA GLY A 195 5.47 -1.87 23.60
C GLY A 195 6.99 -1.74 23.83
N LYS A 196 7.76 -2.81 23.57
CA LYS A 196 9.23 -2.78 23.64
C LYS A 196 9.82 -1.81 22.61
N MET A 197 9.27 -1.75 21.39
CA MET A 197 9.70 -0.79 20.35
C MET A 197 9.48 0.67 20.76
N LEU A 198 8.39 0.96 21.47
CA LEU A 198 8.15 2.30 22.02
C LEU A 198 9.12 2.65 23.15
N VAL A 199 9.50 1.66 23.96
CA VAL A 199 10.50 1.82 25.03
C VAL A 199 11.91 1.98 24.46
N SER A 200 12.23 1.36 23.32
CA SER A 200 13.55 1.52 22.66
C SER A 200 13.74 2.87 21.98
N LEU A 201 12.68 3.68 21.81
CA LEU A 201 12.81 5.09 21.40
C LEU A 201 13.32 6.01 22.54
N ILE A 202 13.42 5.50 23.77
CA ILE A 202 14.03 6.21 24.89
C ILE A 202 15.56 6.09 24.74
N PRO A 203 16.30 7.22 24.63
CA PRO A 203 17.74 7.18 24.45
C PRO A 203 18.42 6.44 25.63
N GLY A 204 19.13 5.34 25.32
CA GLY A 204 19.91 4.56 26.29
C GLY A 204 19.33 3.19 26.69
N VAL A 205 18.18 2.79 26.15
CA VAL A 205 17.55 1.48 26.43
C VAL A 205 17.40 0.70 25.11
N ASN A 206 18.38 -0.14 24.78
CA ASN A 206 18.28 -1.08 23.65
C ASN A 206 17.78 -2.44 24.17
N LEU A 207 16.48 -2.68 24.11
CA LEU A 207 15.85 -3.97 24.46
C LEU A 207 15.54 -4.84 23.24
N VAL A 208 15.83 -4.34 22.03
CA VAL A 208 15.52 -4.95 20.75
C VAL A 208 16.75 -4.76 19.85
N GLU A 209 17.40 -5.85 19.46
CA GLU A 209 18.26 -5.82 18.27
C GLU A 209 17.34 -5.52 17.10
N THR A 210 17.73 -4.60 16.22
CA THR A 210 16.96 -4.27 15.01
C THR A 210 17.03 -5.45 14.05
N GLU A 211 16.34 -6.53 14.40
CA GLU A 211 16.09 -7.68 13.56
C GLU A 211 15.07 -7.23 12.53
N ALA A 212 15.55 -6.98 11.31
CA ALA A 212 14.69 -7.13 10.15
C ALA A 212 14.12 -8.55 10.22
N GLU A 213 12.80 -8.66 10.27
CA GLU A 213 12.07 -9.91 10.49
C GLU A 213 12.63 -11.02 9.58
N GLU A 214 12.86 -12.24 10.08
CA GLU A 214 13.35 -13.38 9.28
C GLU A 214 12.50 -13.60 8.00
N GLN A 215 11.22 -13.22 8.07
CA GLN A 215 10.23 -13.22 6.99
C GLN A 215 10.58 -12.28 5.82
N ASP A 216 11.27 -11.17 6.08
CA ASP A 216 11.77 -10.25 5.05
C ASP A 216 12.89 -10.87 4.21
N THR A 217 13.64 -11.83 4.77
CA THR A 217 14.78 -12.49 4.11
C THR A 217 14.32 -13.55 3.10
N ALA A 218 13.31 -14.35 3.47
CA ALA A 218 12.71 -15.35 2.59
C ALA A 218 11.98 -14.68 1.41
N LEU A 219 11.21 -13.62 1.69
CA LEU A 219 10.52 -12.86 0.66
C LEU A 219 11.49 -12.11 -0.27
N SER A 220 12.53 -11.48 0.26
CA SER A 220 13.54 -10.79 -0.56
C SER A 220 14.30 -11.74 -1.49
N ALA A 221 14.60 -12.96 -1.03
CA ALA A 221 15.18 -14.00 -1.88
C ALA A 221 14.22 -14.43 -3.00
N ALA A 222 12.95 -14.67 -2.70
CA ALA A 222 11.95 -15.03 -3.71
C ALA A 222 11.68 -13.91 -4.73
N LEU A 223 11.70 -12.65 -4.28
CA LEU A 223 11.55 -11.48 -5.15
C LEU A 223 12.72 -11.33 -6.12
N THR A 224 13.96 -11.48 -5.65
CA THR A 224 15.15 -11.36 -6.52
C THR A 224 15.28 -12.50 -7.52
N ALA A 225 14.68 -13.67 -7.25
CA ALA A 225 14.61 -14.78 -8.19
C ALA A 225 13.61 -14.55 -9.33
N ASN A 226 12.52 -13.78 -9.10
CA ASN A 226 11.41 -13.65 -10.04
C ASN A 226 11.28 -12.24 -10.67
N LEU A 227 11.91 -11.22 -10.11
CA LEU A 227 11.89 -9.84 -10.62
C LEU A 227 13.29 -9.32 -10.92
N SER A 228 13.44 -8.50 -11.95
CA SER A 228 14.67 -7.76 -12.19
C SER A 228 14.75 -6.49 -11.33
N PRO A 229 15.95 -5.97 -11.01
CA PRO A 229 16.09 -4.71 -10.26
C PRO A 229 15.42 -3.52 -10.95
N LEU A 230 15.39 -3.52 -12.28
CA LEU A 230 14.74 -2.50 -13.09
C LEU A 230 13.20 -2.57 -12.98
N ALA A 231 12.65 -3.78 -13.01
CA ALA A 231 11.22 -4.02 -12.79
C ALA A 231 10.80 -3.65 -11.37
N ALA A 232 11.63 -3.95 -10.37
CA ALA A 232 11.43 -3.54 -8.98
C ALA A 232 11.35 -2.01 -8.85
N LEU A 233 12.23 -1.26 -9.49
CA LEU A 233 12.16 0.21 -9.50
C LEU A 233 10.88 0.74 -10.17
N ALA A 234 10.49 0.16 -11.31
CA ALA A 234 9.24 0.52 -11.98
C ALA A 234 8.01 0.23 -11.11
N PHE A 235 8.02 -0.90 -10.39
CA PHE A 235 6.98 -1.28 -9.43
C PHE A 235 6.90 -0.28 -8.27
N LEU A 236 8.03 0.13 -7.68
CA LEU A 236 8.04 1.11 -6.59
C LEU A 236 7.50 2.48 -7.01
N ILE A 237 7.86 2.92 -8.22
CA ILE A 237 7.33 4.18 -8.79
C ILE A 237 5.83 4.06 -9.07
N PHE A 238 5.38 2.91 -9.55
CA PHE A 238 3.95 2.64 -9.69
C PHE A 238 3.24 2.73 -8.33
N VAL A 239 3.75 2.06 -7.29
CA VAL A 239 3.19 2.08 -5.92
C VAL A 239 3.15 3.50 -5.34
N LEU A 240 4.16 4.32 -5.65
CA LEU A 240 4.25 5.72 -5.23
C LEU A 240 3.18 6.59 -5.88
N VAL A 241 2.86 6.38 -7.16
CA VAL A 241 2.00 7.32 -7.91
C VAL A 241 0.54 6.86 -8.01
N TYR A 242 0.29 5.55 -7.99
CA TYR A 242 -1.05 5.03 -8.27
C TYR A 242 -2.07 5.41 -7.21
N THR A 243 -3.33 5.28 -7.63
CA THR A 243 -4.54 5.67 -6.92
C THR A 243 -4.46 5.42 -5.41
N PRO A 244 -4.73 6.43 -4.57
CA PRO A 244 -4.64 6.29 -3.12
C PRO A 244 -5.73 5.32 -2.60
N CYS A 245 -5.57 4.85 -1.36
CA CYS A 245 -6.40 3.78 -0.81
C CYS A 245 -7.89 4.14 -0.74
N VAL A 246 -8.74 3.12 -0.56
CA VAL A 246 -10.21 3.24 -0.51
C VAL A 246 -10.69 4.33 0.46
N ALA A 247 -10.01 4.52 1.59
CA ALA A 247 -10.34 5.59 2.55
C ALA A 247 -10.26 6.99 1.93
N THR A 248 -9.21 7.26 1.15
CA THR A 248 -9.01 8.56 0.50
C THR A 248 -10.00 8.78 -0.65
N LEU A 249 -10.31 7.73 -1.42
CA LEU A 249 -11.34 7.80 -2.46
C LEU A 249 -12.73 8.03 -1.84
N GLY A 250 -12.99 7.43 -0.69
CA GLY A 250 -14.20 7.67 0.11
C GLY A 250 -14.32 9.13 0.55
N ALA A 251 -13.22 9.74 1.00
CA ALA A 251 -13.18 11.17 1.34
C ALA A 251 -13.41 12.06 0.12
N ILE A 252 -12.71 11.79 -1.00
CA ILE A 252 -12.89 12.54 -2.26
C ILE A 252 -14.34 12.43 -2.75
N LYS A 253 -14.95 11.25 -2.64
CA LYS A 253 -16.36 11.04 -2.99
C LYS A 253 -17.30 11.87 -2.11
N ALA A 254 -17.01 11.97 -0.81
CA ALA A 254 -17.82 12.73 0.13
C ALA A 254 -17.70 14.25 -0.06
N GLU A 255 -16.51 14.75 -0.45
CA GLU A 255 -16.24 16.18 -0.59
C GLU A 255 -16.50 16.74 -2.00
N TYR A 256 -16.05 16.03 -3.04
CA TYR A 256 -16.10 16.49 -4.44
C TYR A 256 -17.12 15.72 -5.29
N GLY A 257 -17.75 14.69 -4.72
CA GLY A 257 -18.74 13.86 -5.41
C GLY A 257 -18.14 12.72 -6.24
N GLN A 258 -19.02 11.81 -6.68
CA GLN A 258 -18.62 10.55 -7.32
C GLN A 258 -17.94 10.72 -8.69
N LYS A 259 -18.29 11.76 -9.46
CA LYS A 259 -17.67 12.00 -10.78
C LYS A 259 -16.19 12.37 -10.64
N TRP A 260 -15.89 13.28 -9.72
CA TRP A 260 -14.52 13.71 -9.44
C TRP A 260 -13.67 12.61 -8.80
N MET A 261 -14.28 11.74 -7.99
CA MET A 261 -13.61 10.54 -7.48
C MET A 261 -13.08 9.64 -8.61
N TRP A 262 -13.93 9.31 -9.60
CA TRP A 262 -13.51 8.45 -10.72
C TRP A 262 -12.47 9.12 -11.62
N VAL A 263 -12.62 10.41 -11.92
CA VAL A 263 -11.63 11.17 -12.69
C VAL A 263 -10.28 11.20 -11.97
N SER A 264 -10.29 11.42 -10.65
CA SER A 264 -9.09 11.39 -9.81
C SER A 264 -8.40 10.02 -9.87
N ALA A 265 -9.18 8.94 -9.66
CA ALA A 265 -8.67 7.58 -9.68
C ALA A 265 -8.11 7.17 -11.04
N SER A 266 -8.79 7.52 -12.14
CA SER A 266 -8.36 7.14 -13.48
C SER A 266 -7.11 7.90 -13.93
N TYR A 267 -7.02 9.21 -13.67
CA TYR A 267 -5.82 9.96 -14.06
C TYR A 267 -4.59 9.49 -13.30
N GLN A 268 -4.73 9.13 -12.02
CA GLN A 268 -3.61 8.66 -11.20
C GLN A 268 -3.13 7.29 -11.64
N PHE A 269 -4.05 6.38 -11.92
CA PHE A 269 -3.69 5.07 -12.46
C PHE A 269 -2.97 5.21 -13.81
N ALA A 270 -3.48 6.04 -14.72
CA ALA A 270 -2.85 6.30 -16.01
C ALA A 270 -1.46 6.95 -15.85
N LEU A 271 -1.32 7.93 -14.96
CA LEU A 271 -0.04 8.59 -14.68
C LEU A 271 0.98 7.62 -14.10
N ALA A 272 0.58 6.79 -13.14
CA ALA A 272 1.43 5.77 -12.54
C ALA A 272 1.89 4.74 -13.56
N TRP A 273 0.98 4.26 -14.41
CA TRP A 273 1.28 3.33 -15.48
C TRP A 273 2.27 3.93 -16.49
N LEU A 274 2.04 5.16 -16.95
CA LEU A 274 2.96 5.85 -17.87
C LEU A 274 4.36 6.02 -17.29
N LEU A 275 4.48 6.42 -16.02
CA LEU A 275 5.79 6.61 -15.38
C LEU A 275 6.52 5.28 -15.19
N ALA A 276 5.82 4.22 -14.80
CA ALA A 276 6.42 2.90 -14.65
C ALA A 276 6.95 2.38 -16.00
N VAL A 277 6.17 2.52 -17.08
CA VAL A 277 6.59 2.17 -18.44
C VAL A 277 7.78 3.01 -18.88
N LEU A 278 7.75 4.33 -18.65
CA LEU A 278 8.86 5.22 -19.01
C LEU A 278 10.16 4.86 -18.31
N VAL A 279 10.10 4.49 -17.03
CA VAL A 279 11.30 4.12 -16.26
C VAL A 279 11.83 2.77 -16.70
N TYR A 280 10.96 1.77 -16.88
CA TYR A 280 11.38 0.44 -17.33
C TYR A 280 11.97 0.48 -18.75
N GLN A 281 11.23 1.05 -19.71
CA GLN A 281 11.66 1.14 -21.09
C GLN A 281 12.86 2.07 -21.27
N GLY A 282 12.91 3.17 -20.50
CA GLY A 282 14.05 4.08 -20.47
C GLY A 282 15.31 3.43 -19.93
N GLY A 283 15.21 2.66 -18.84
CA GLY A 283 16.33 1.90 -18.30
C GLY A 283 16.80 0.79 -19.25
N HIS A 284 15.87 0.10 -19.91
CA HIS A 284 16.22 -0.90 -20.94
C HIS A 284 16.91 -0.25 -22.15
N PHE A 285 16.51 0.97 -22.56
CA PHE A 285 17.17 1.71 -23.64
C PHE A 285 18.57 2.20 -23.25
N LEU A 286 18.80 2.51 -21.98
CA LEU A 286 20.09 2.91 -21.43
C LEU A 286 21.05 1.71 -21.20
N GLY A 287 20.60 0.48 -21.46
CA GLY A 287 21.41 -0.73 -21.29
C GLY A 287 21.58 -1.17 -19.84
N TRP A 288 20.67 -0.79 -18.96
CA TRP A 288 20.62 -1.24 -17.55
C TRP A 288 19.72 -2.46 -17.35
N GLY A 289 19.25 -3.08 -18.43
CA GLY A 289 18.39 -4.27 -18.44
C GLY A 289 19.15 -5.56 -18.72
#